data_AF-G3UMJ4-F1
#
_entry.id   AF-G3UMJ4-F1
#
_cell.length_a   1.000
_cell.length_b   1.000
_cell.length_c   1.000
_cell.angle_alpha   90.00
_cell.angle_beta   90.00
_cell.angle_gamma   90.00
#
_symmetry.space_group_name_H-M   'P 1'
#
loop_
_entity.id
_entity.type
_entity.pdbx_description
1 polymer ?
#
loop_
_entity_poly.entity_id
_entity_poly.type
_entity_poly.pdbx_seq_one_letter_code
_entity_poly.pdbx_strand_id
1 'polypeptide(L)'
;MAIRKKSTKNPPVLSHEFILQNHADIASCVGMFFVLGLMFEATAEASIVFITLQHSVTVPAAKEQATESRSLYNYGVKDLATVFFYMLVAIIIHATIQEYVLDKINRQMQFPKTKQSKFNESGQLSVFYLVSCIWGIIILISENCISDATVLWRAHPHNMMTFQMKFFYVSQLAYWLHAFPELYFQKTKKQDVPRQLIYFGLHLFHVAGAYLLYLNHLGLVLMVLHYFVELLSHMCDLFYMSDEKYEKGFSLWAIVIVLGRLLILIVSVLTVGFHLAGSETQKPDIIAGNFNVLAAKIAVLSSSCTIQAFITWNLITVQLQRWREQSTFEAPCVKKKRTTTKGKSSRKGTENGVETSNRADSPRNKKEK
;
A
#
# COMPACT_ATOMS: atom_id res chain seq x y z
N MET A 1 -9.40 21.46 11.79
CA MET A 1 -10.76 21.57 11.23
C MET A 1 -11.78 21.39 12.34
N ALA A 2 -12.72 22.33 12.50
CA ALA A 2 -13.74 22.33 13.56
C ALA A 2 -14.65 21.09 13.49
N ILE A 3 -15.09 20.59 14.64
CA ILE A 3 -16.22 19.65 14.69
C ILE A 3 -17.40 20.42 14.12
N ARG A 4 -17.86 20.06 12.91
CA ARG A 4 -19.08 20.65 12.38
C ARG A 4 -20.22 20.04 13.20
N LYS A 5 -20.87 20.90 13.99
CA LYS A 5 -22.23 20.72 14.48
C LYS A 5 -23.03 20.10 13.31
N LYS A 6 -23.58 18.89 13.47
CA LYS A 6 -24.53 18.32 12.49
C LYS A 6 -25.60 19.41 12.30
N SER A 7 -25.54 20.13 11.18
CA SER A 7 -26.61 21.05 10.82
C SER A 7 -27.82 20.16 10.57
N THR A 8 -28.86 20.35 11.36
CA THR A 8 -30.12 19.59 11.35
C THR A 8 -30.94 19.78 10.06
N LYS A 9 -30.39 20.44 9.04
CA LYS A 9 -31.00 20.59 7.71
C LYS A 9 -30.26 19.70 6.72
N ASN A 10 -30.98 18.74 6.13
CA ASN A 10 -30.49 17.96 5.01
C ASN A 10 -29.96 18.92 3.93
N PRO A 11 -28.76 18.69 3.38
CA PRO A 11 -28.25 19.53 2.31
C PRO A 11 -29.21 19.47 1.11
N PRO A 12 -29.32 20.55 0.32
CA PRO A 12 -30.15 20.54 -0.87
C PRO A 12 -29.77 19.37 -1.79
N VAL A 13 -30.79 18.72 -2.38
CA VAL A 13 -30.64 17.57 -3.27
C VAL A 13 -29.69 17.94 -4.43
N LEU A 14 -28.72 17.06 -4.73
CA LEU A 14 -27.64 17.28 -5.71
C LEU A 14 -26.62 18.38 -5.41
N SER A 15 -26.65 18.98 -4.21
CA SER A 15 -25.55 19.86 -3.80
C SER A 15 -24.24 19.09 -3.61
N HIS A 16 -23.12 19.80 -3.67
CA HIS A 16 -21.80 19.22 -3.40
C HIS A 16 -21.72 18.54 -2.03
N GLU A 17 -22.43 19.06 -1.02
CA GLU A 17 -22.47 18.43 0.31
C GLU A 17 -23.33 17.16 0.32
N PHE A 18 -24.39 17.10 -0.47
CA PHE A 18 -25.24 15.92 -0.62
C PHE A 18 -24.48 14.76 -1.29
N ILE A 19 -23.77 15.02 -2.39
CA ILE A 19 -23.00 13.99 -3.11
C ILE A 19 -21.92 13.38 -2.21
N LEU A 20 -21.20 14.20 -1.45
CA LEU A 20 -20.17 13.71 -0.54
C LEU A 20 -20.73 12.83 0.58
N GLN A 21 -21.89 13.19 1.14
CA GLN A 21 -22.48 12.43 2.24
C GLN A 21 -23.06 11.09 1.78
N ASN A 22 -23.60 11.02 0.56
CA ASN A 22 -24.33 9.87 0.06
C ASN A 22 -23.58 9.15 -1.08
N HIS A 23 -22.26 9.32 -1.20
CA HIS A 23 -21.48 8.77 -2.32
C HIS A 23 -21.61 7.25 -2.44
N ALA A 24 -21.65 6.52 -1.32
CA ALA A 24 -21.87 5.08 -1.29
C ALA A 24 -23.27 4.69 -1.78
N ASP A 25 -24.30 5.42 -1.36
CA ASP A 25 -25.69 5.19 -1.79
C ASP A 25 -25.87 5.51 -3.28
N ILE A 26 -25.21 6.56 -3.78
CA ILE A 26 -25.19 6.91 -5.21
C ILE A 26 -24.51 5.80 -6.01
N ALA A 27 -23.33 5.34 -5.58
CA ALA A 27 -22.63 4.23 -6.24
C ALA A 27 -23.46 2.94 -6.22
N SER A 28 -24.15 2.66 -5.11
CA SER A 28 -25.09 1.53 -4.97
C SER A 28 -26.29 1.66 -5.92
N CYS A 29 -26.87 2.85 -6.05
CA CYS A 29 -27.96 3.11 -6.98
C CYS A 29 -27.53 2.86 -8.44
N VAL A 30 -26.34 3.34 -8.83
CA VAL A 30 -25.78 3.10 -10.17
C VAL A 30 -25.46 1.61 -10.38
N GLY A 31 -24.88 0.93 -9.38
CA GLY A 31 -24.63 -0.51 -9.45
C GLY A 31 -25.92 -1.32 -9.61
N MET A 32 -26.95 -0.96 -8.85
CA MET A 32 -28.27 -1.60 -8.89
C MET A 32 -28.95 -1.43 -10.24
N PHE A 33 -28.74 -0.31 -10.95
CA PHE A 33 -29.23 -0.14 -12.31
C PHE A 33 -28.71 -1.24 -13.25
N PHE A 34 -27.42 -1.59 -13.18
CA PHE A 34 -26.86 -2.68 -13.99
C PHE A 34 -27.43 -4.05 -13.58
N VAL A 35 -27.56 -4.31 -12.27
CA VAL A 35 -28.12 -5.57 -11.76
C VAL A 35 -29.58 -5.75 -12.16
N LEU A 36 -30.42 -4.71 -12.00
CA LEU A 36 -31.82 -4.74 -12.44
C LEU A 36 -31.96 -4.88 -13.95
N GLY A 37 -31.01 -4.33 -14.72
CA GLY A 37 -30.98 -4.53 -16.17
C GLY A 37 -30.82 -6.00 -16.59
N LEU A 38 -30.37 -6.91 -15.71
CA LEU A 38 -30.39 -8.34 -15.98
C LEU A 38 -31.80 -8.96 -15.95
N MET A 39 -32.78 -8.27 -15.33
CA MET A 39 -34.15 -8.79 -15.21
C MET A 39 -34.94 -8.74 -16.52
N PHE A 40 -34.54 -7.89 -17.47
CA PHE A 40 -35.21 -7.74 -18.75
C PHE A 40 -34.30 -8.23 -19.89
N GLU A 41 -34.85 -9.07 -20.77
CA GLU A 41 -34.12 -9.67 -21.88
C GLU A 41 -33.43 -8.64 -22.78
N ALA A 42 -34.11 -7.52 -23.09
CA ALA A 42 -33.56 -6.46 -23.93
C ALA A 42 -32.36 -5.72 -23.31
N THR A 43 -32.29 -5.62 -21.99
CA THR A 43 -31.20 -4.92 -21.28
C THR A 43 -30.14 -5.88 -20.74
N ALA A 44 -30.44 -7.17 -20.64
CA ALA A 44 -29.55 -8.18 -20.07
C ALA A 44 -28.23 -8.28 -20.83
N GLU A 45 -28.25 -8.25 -22.16
CA GLU A 45 -27.05 -8.26 -23.02
C GLU A 45 -26.11 -7.07 -22.75
N ALA A 46 -26.66 -5.91 -22.41
CA ALA A 46 -25.85 -4.74 -22.05
C ALA A 46 -25.34 -4.84 -20.61
N SER A 47 -26.20 -5.23 -19.66
CA SER A 47 -25.85 -5.35 -18.25
C SER A 47 -24.81 -6.42 -17.96
N ILE A 48 -24.84 -7.55 -18.67
CA ILE A 48 -23.92 -8.66 -18.43
C ILE A 48 -22.47 -8.27 -18.69
N VAL A 49 -22.23 -7.33 -19.61
CA VAL A 49 -20.88 -6.81 -19.94
C VAL A 49 -20.22 -6.14 -18.72
N PHE A 50 -21.03 -5.51 -17.86
CA PHE A 50 -20.56 -4.84 -16.65
C PHE A 50 -20.33 -5.84 -15.51
N ILE A 51 -21.10 -6.91 -15.43
CA ILE A 51 -21.14 -7.78 -14.23
C ILE A 51 -20.22 -8.99 -14.38
N THR A 52 -20.17 -9.61 -15.55
CA THR A 52 -19.40 -10.86 -15.75
C THR A 52 -18.04 -10.59 -16.38
N LEU A 53 -17.09 -11.50 -16.15
CA LEU A 53 -15.81 -11.45 -16.84
C LEU A 53 -15.99 -11.74 -18.33
N GLN A 54 -15.43 -10.86 -19.16
CA GLN A 54 -15.58 -10.93 -20.61
C GLN A 54 -14.50 -11.82 -21.25
N HIS A 55 -14.64 -12.13 -22.54
CA HIS A 55 -13.61 -12.83 -23.33
C HIS A 55 -13.24 -14.25 -22.83
N SER A 56 -14.24 -15.04 -22.43
CA SER A 56 -14.04 -16.47 -22.16
C SER A 56 -13.88 -17.26 -23.46
N VAL A 57 -12.95 -18.20 -23.47
CA VAL A 57 -12.69 -19.15 -24.54
C VAL A 57 -12.79 -20.54 -23.93
N THR A 58 -13.74 -21.34 -24.40
CA THR A 58 -13.88 -22.75 -24.01
C THR A 58 -12.85 -23.56 -24.77
N VAL A 59 -11.81 -24.03 -24.09
CA VAL A 59 -10.87 -24.99 -24.68
C VAL A 59 -11.47 -26.38 -24.53
N PRO A 60 -11.71 -27.12 -25.63
CA PRO A 60 -12.21 -28.48 -25.53
C PRO A 60 -11.16 -29.34 -24.82
N ALA A 61 -11.60 -30.09 -23.81
CA ALA A 61 -10.73 -30.99 -23.05
C ALA A 61 -10.04 -31.95 -24.02
N ALA A 62 -8.72 -31.86 -24.14
CA ALA A 62 -7.96 -32.90 -24.81
C ALA A 62 -8.19 -34.21 -24.04
N LYS A 63 -8.55 -35.27 -24.79
CA LYS A 63 -8.84 -36.60 -24.29
C LYS A 63 -7.67 -37.11 -23.44
N GLU A 64 -7.67 -36.89 -22.12
CA GLU A 64 -7.00 -37.75 -21.11
C GLU A 64 -7.12 -37.30 -19.65
N GLN A 65 -7.70 -36.15 -19.32
CA GLN A 65 -8.07 -35.86 -17.93
C GLN A 65 -9.51 -35.34 -17.86
N ALA A 66 -10.39 -36.18 -17.30
CA ALA A 66 -11.72 -35.81 -16.88
C ALA A 66 -11.63 -34.85 -15.69
N THR A 67 -11.41 -33.57 -15.97
CA THR A 67 -11.67 -32.49 -15.03
C THR A 67 -12.06 -31.30 -15.87
N GLU A 68 -13.38 -31.10 -16.01
CA GLU A 68 -14.11 -29.91 -16.49
C GLU A 68 -13.49 -29.08 -17.63
N SER A 69 -14.27 -28.77 -18.67
CA SER A 69 -13.89 -27.79 -19.68
C SER A 69 -13.44 -26.46 -19.02
N ARG A 70 -12.13 -26.23 -18.88
CA ARG A 70 -11.61 -25.05 -18.20
C ARG A 70 -11.75 -23.86 -19.15
N SER A 71 -12.66 -22.94 -18.83
CA SER A 71 -12.77 -21.67 -19.53
C SER A 71 -11.50 -20.86 -19.29
N LEU A 72 -10.76 -20.58 -20.36
CA LEU A 72 -9.61 -19.67 -20.34
C LEU A 72 -10.05 -18.29 -20.81
N TYR A 73 -9.31 -17.25 -20.43
CA TYR A 73 -9.70 -15.87 -20.69
C TYR A 73 -8.57 -15.08 -21.35
N ASN A 74 -8.96 -14.18 -22.25
CA ASN A 74 -8.09 -13.15 -22.83
C ASN A 74 -8.38 -11.78 -22.18
N TYR A 75 -7.49 -10.80 -22.38
CA TYR A 75 -7.85 -9.41 -22.13
C TYR A 75 -8.65 -8.83 -23.30
N GLY A 76 -9.47 -7.82 -23.05
CA GLY A 76 -10.05 -7.01 -24.12
C GLY A 76 -10.76 -5.76 -23.62
N VAL A 77 -11.18 -4.90 -24.55
CA VAL A 77 -11.71 -3.55 -24.23
C VAL A 77 -12.98 -3.62 -23.38
N LYS A 78 -13.81 -4.66 -23.55
CA LYS A 78 -15.02 -4.85 -22.73
C LYS A 78 -14.72 -5.03 -21.24
N ASP A 79 -13.51 -5.45 -20.88
CA ASP A 79 -13.11 -5.55 -19.46
C ASP A 79 -13.10 -4.19 -18.77
N LEU A 80 -13.04 -3.07 -19.51
CA LEU A 80 -13.15 -1.72 -18.94
C LEU A 80 -14.52 -1.47 -18.31
N ALA A 81 -15.60 -1.99 -18.92
CA ALA A 81 -16.94 -1.90 -18.38
C ALA A 81 -17.05 -2.73 -17.08
N THR A 82 -16.44 -3.91 -17.06
CA THR A 82 -16.35 -4.76 -15.88
C THR A 82 -15.54 -4.08 -14.76
N VAL A 83 -14.38 -3.51 -15.08
CA VAL A 83 -13.57 -2.73 -14.14
C VAL A 83 -14.36 -1.54 -13.57
N PHE A 84 -15.14 -0.84 -14.38
CA PHE A 84 -15.99 0.25 -13.93
C PHE A 84 -17.06 -0.23 -12.92
N PHE A 85 -17.73 -1.34 -13.19
CA PHE A 85 -18.70 -1.90 -12.26
C PHE A 85 -18.06 -2.30 -10.93
N TYR A 86 -16.93 -3.02 -10.96
CA TYR A 86 -16.21 -3.38 -9.75
C TYR A 86 -15.60 -2.17 -9.02
N MET A 87 -15.34 -1.05 -9.72
CA MET A 87 -14.95 0.21 -9.08
C MET A 87 -16.11 0.77 -8.24
N LEU A 88 -17.36 0.69 -8.72
CA LEU A 88 -18.53 1.06 -7.91
C LEU A 88 -18.66 0.18 -6.67
N VAL A 89 -18.47 -1.14 -6.85
CA VAL A 89 -18.45 -2.09 -5.72
C VAL A 89 -17.34 -1.73 -4.72
N ALA A 90 -16.15 -1.37 -5.20
CA ALA A 90 -15.03 -0.94 -4.34
C ALA A 90 -15.37 0.34 -3.56
N ILE A 91 -16.05 1.32 -4.15
CA ILE A 91 -16.53 2.53 -3.45
C ILE A 91 -17.47 2.15 -2.30
N ILE A 92 -18.43 1.24 -2.55
CA ILE A 92 -19.39 0.80 -1.53
C ILE A 92 -18.67 0.06 -0.40
N ILE A 93 -17.76 -0.85 -0.72
CA ILE A 93 -16.97 -1.61 0.26
C ILE A 93 -16.10 -0.68 1.10
N HIS A 94 -15.40 0.26 0.45
CA HIS A 94 -14.54 1.24 1.13
C HIS A 94 -15.35 2.09 2.13
N ALA A 95 -16.50 2.61 1.71
CA ALA A 95 -17.40 3.37 2.58
C ALA A 95 -17.92 2.52 3.75
N THR A 96 -18.26 1.25 3.49
CA THR A 96 -18.71 0.30 4.53
C THR A 96 -17.61 0.04 5.56
N ILE A 97 -16.38 -0.23 5.13
CA ILE A 97 -15.24 -0.43 6.03
C ILE A 97 -14.98 0.86 6.83
N GLN A 98 -15.09 2.02 6.19
CA GLN A 98 -14.89 3.31 6.83
C GLN A 98 -15.88 3.51 7.98
N GLU A 99 -17.18 3.34 7.71
CA GLU A 99 -18.24 3.61 8.67
C GLU A 99 -18.30 2.56 9.80
N TYR A 100 -18.27 1.27 9.45
CA TYR A 100 -18.53 0.20 10.42
C TYR A 100 -17.29 -0.25 11.20
N VAL A 101 -16.09 -0.12 10.62
CA VAL A 101 -14.85 -0.60 11.22
C VAL A 101 -13.99 0.57 11.70
N LEU A 102 -13.53 1.41 10.79
CA LEU A 102 -12.50 2.41 11.11
C LEU A 102 -13.04 3.54 11.99
N ASP A 103 -14.21 4.08 11.66
CA ASP A 103 -14.86 5.12 12.47
C ASP A 103 -15.26 4.60 13.86
N LYS A 104 -15.62 3.32 13.96
CA LYS A 104 -15.90 2.67 15.23
C LYS A 104 -14.65 2.60 16.12
N ILE A 105 -13.50 2.21 15.56
CA ILE A 105 -12.22 2.17 16.28
C ILE A 105 -11.76 3.58 16.65
N ASN A 106 -11.88 4.55 15.74
CA ASN A 106 -11.52 5.95 16.01
C ASN A 106 -12.31 6.55 17.19
N ARG A 107 -13.60 6.22 17.29
CA ARG A 107 -14.44 6.66 18.42
C ARG A 107 -14.02 6.03 19.74
N GLN A 108 -13.56 4.78 19.71
CA GLN A 108 -13.05 4.09 20.90
C GLN A 108 -11.70 4.66 21.37
N MET A 109 -10.76 4.89 20.45
CA MET A 109 -9.41 5.34 20.77
C MET A 109 -9.27 6.87 20.95
N GLN A 110 -10.32 7.64 20.64
CA GLN A 110 -10.36 9.11 20.82
C GLN A 110 -9.17 9.87 20.21
N PHE A 111 -8.71 9.45 19.04
CA PHE A 111 -7.53 10.06 18.41
C PHE A 111 -7.73 11.55 18.06
N PRO A 112 -6.65 12.36 18.09
CA PRO A 112 -6.65 13.70 17.50
C PRO A 112 -6.98 13.66 16.00
N LYS A 113 -7.63 14.70 15.47
CA LYS A 113 -8.09 14.75 14.06
C LYS A 113 -7.01 14.50 13.01
N THR A 114 -5.78 14.92 13.28
CA THR A 114 -4.63 14.70 12.39
C THR A 114 -4.20 13.23 12.36
N LYS A 115 -4.32 12.54 13.48
CA LYS A 115 -4.00 11.11 13.63
C LYS A 115 -5.13 10.24 13.05
N GLN A 116 -6.39 10.65 13.20
CA GLN A 116 -7.56 9.98 12.61
C GLN A 116 -7.46 9.85 11.08
N SER A 117 -7.09 10.93 10.38
CA SER A 117 -6.97 10.89 8.92
C SER A 117 -5.94 9.87 8.43
N LYS A 118 -4.78 9.81 9.11
CA LYS A 118 -3.71 8.84 8.78
C LYS A 118 -4.10 7.41 9.17
N PHE A 119 -4.78 7.25 10.30
CA PHE A 119 -5.32 5.96 10.74
C PHE A 119 -6.33 5.42 9.74
N ASN A 120 -7.22 6.28 9.21
CA ASN A 120 -8.20 5.87 8.20
C ASN A 120 -7.53 5.42 6.90
N GLU A 121 -6.60 6.21 6.37
CA GLU A 121 -5.85 5.86 5.16
C GLU A 121 -5.08 4.53 5.34
N SER A 122 -4.32 4.40 6.44
CA SER A 122 -3.57 3.18 6.74
C SER A 122 -4.48 1.98 7.00
N GLY A 123 -5.63 2.20 7.65
CA GLY A 123 -6.62 1.18 7.95
C GLY A 123 -7.27 0.61 6.69
N GLN A 124 -7.72 1.47 5.78
CA GLN A 124 -8.29 1.06 4.49
C GLN A 124 -7.27 0.27 3.67
N LEU A 125 -6.05 0.80 3.52
CA LEU A 125 -4.98 0.13 2.78
C LEU A 125 -4.60 -1.21 3.41
N SER A 126 -4.52 -1.30 4.74
CA SER A 126 -4.25 -2.55 5.44
C SER A 126 -5.30 -3.63 5.14
N VAL A 127 -6.60 -3.29 5.21
CA VAL A 127 -7.67 -4.24 4.90
C VAL A 127 -7.57 -4.71 3.44
N PHE A 128 -7.36 -3.78 2.51
CA PHE A 128 -7.19 -4.10 1.09
C PHE A 128 -6.00 -5.02 0.83
N TYR A 129 -4.83 -4.71 1.38
CA TYR A 129 -3.63 -5.52 1.19
C TYR A 129 -3.75 -6.90 1.82
N LEU A 130 -4.41 -7.01 2.99
CA LEU A 130 -4.68 -8.30 3.62
C LEU A 130 -5.53 -9.20 2.73
N VAL A 131 -6.67 -8.69 2.26
CA VAL A 131 -7.58 -9.45 1.38
C VAL A 131 -6.90 -9.81 0.07
N SER A 132 -6.21 -8.86 -0.55
CA SER A 132 -5.52 -9.07 -1.83
C SER A 132 -4.34 -10.04 -1.72
N CYS A 133 -3.59 -10.00 -0.61
CA CYS A 133 -2.48 -10.91 -0.37
C CYS A 133 -2.99 -12.35 -0.16
N ILE A 134 -4.02 -12.55 0.67
CA ILE A 134 -4.61 -13.88 0.88
C ILE A 134 -5.15 -14.43 -0.43
N TRP A 135 -5.90 -13.63 -1.19
CA TRP A 135 -6.46 -14.05 -2.46
C TRP A 135 -5.35 -14.39 -3.48
N GLY A 136 -4.32 -13.55 -3.59
CA GLY A 136 -3.20 -13.81 -4.48
C GLY A 136 -2.41 -15.08 -4.11
N ILE A 137 -2.21 -15.35 -2.82
CA ILE A 137 -1.60 -16.61 -2.35
C ILE A 137 -2.45 -17.82 -2.73
N ILE A 138 -3.77 -17.75 -2.57
CA ILE A 138 -4.68 -18.82 -2.99
C ILE A 138 -4.51 -19.12 -4.49
N ILE A 139 -4.43 -18.08 -5.32
CA ILE A 139 -4.22 -18.25 -6.76
C ILE A 139 -2.85 -18.89 -7.04
N LEU A 140 -1.78 -18.43 -6.39
CA LEU A 140 -0.44 -19.01 -6.55
C LEU A 140 -0.38 -20.50 -6.18
N ILE A 141 -1.10 -20.91 -5.13
CA ILE A 141 -1.23 -22.31 -4.75
C ILE A 141 -2.03 -23.08 -5.82
N SER A 142 -3.15 -22.51 -6.28
CA SER A 142 -4.03 -23.16 -7.26
C SER A 142 -3.35 -23.40 -8.62
N GLU A 143 -2.42 -22.53 -9.02
CA GLU A 143 -1.66 -22.64 -10.27
C GLU A 143 -0.32 -23.38 -10.08
N ASN A 144 -0.10 -24.04 -8.93
CA ASN A 144 1.12 -24.78 -8.59
C ASN A 144 2.43 -23.96 -8.72
N CYS A 145 2.35 -22.63 -8.65
CA CYS A 145 3.50 -21.73 -8.84
C CYS A 145 4.56 -21.88 -7.74
N ILE A 146 4.16 -22.34 -6.54
CA ILE A 146 5.06 -22.57 -5.42
C ILE A 146 5.85 -23.88 -5.60
N SER A 147 5.24 -24.89 -6.23
CA SER A 147 5.83 -26.22 -6.41
C SER A 147 6.68 -26.32 -7.68
N ASP A 148 6.29 -25.65 -8.76
CA ASP A 148 7.06 -25.59 -10.00
C ASP A 148 7.37 -24.13 -10.38
N ALA A 149 8.52 -23.64 -9.93
CA ALA A 149 9.01 -22.30 -10.26
C ALA A 149 9.29 -22.12 -11.76
N THR A 150 9.37 -23.20 -12.55
CA THR A 150 9.55 -23.12 -14.00
C THR A 150 8.28 -22.66 -14.73
N VAL A 151 7.10 -22.78 -14.10
CA VAL A 151 5.82 -22.28 -14.63
C VAL A 151 5.84 -20.76 -14.80
N LEU A 152 6.61 -20.04 -13.98
CA LEU A 152 6.78 -18.59 -14.06
C LEU A 152 7.40 -18.14 -15.39
N TRP A 153 8.25 -18.98 -15.98
CA TRP A 153 9.08 -18.69 -17.15
C TRP A 153 8.68 -19.45 -18.41
N ARG A 154 7.83 -20.47 -18.28
CA ARG A 154 7.38 -21.28 -19.42
C ARG A 154 6.47 -20.41 -20.29
N ALA A 155 6.93 -20.08 -21.50
CA ALA A 155 6.15 -19.39 -22.50
C ALA A 155 4.89 -20.21 -22.81
N HIS A 156 3.75 -19.82 -22.24
CA HIS A 156 2.49 -20.49 -22.53
C HIS A 156 2.15 -20.20 -24.00
N PRO A 157 1.93 -21.24 -24.82
CA PRO A 157 1.74 -21.08 -26.26
C PRO A 157 0.49 -20.26 -26.64
N HIS A 158 -0.39 -19.93 -25.68
CA HIS A 158 -1.65 -19.22 -25.94
C HIS A 158 -1.89 -17.94 -25.14
N ASN A 159 -0.96 -17.46 -24.28
CA ASN A 159 -1.15 -16.20 -23.52
C ASN A 159 -2.55 -16.07 -22.88
N MET A 160 -3.09 -17.12 -22.26
CA MET A 160 -4.41 -17.06 -21.63
C MET A 160 -4.30 -17.05 -20.11
N MET A 161 -5.32 -16.52 -19.43
CA MET A 161 -5.43 -16.51 -17.98
C MET A 161 -6.63 -17.33 -17.49
N THR A 162 -6.52 -17.86 -16.29
CA THR A 162 -7.61 -18.58 -15.64
C THR A 162 -8.62 -17.58 -15.06
N PHE A 163 -9.85 -18.03 -14.81
CA PHE A 163 -10.90 -17.17 -14.26
C PHE A 163 -10.45 -16.41 -13.01
N GLN A 164 -9.85 -17.12 -12.05
CA GLN A 164 -9.42 -16.54 -10.77
C GLN A 164 -8.34 -15.47 -10.97
N MET A 165 -7.35 -15.74 -11.84
CA MET A 165 -6.31 -14.78 -12.18
C MET A 165 -6.88 -13.53 -12.86
N LYS A 166 -7.78 -13.71 -13.84
CA LYS A 166 -8.44 -12.59 -14.51
C LYS A 166 -9.23 -11.74 -13.52
N PHE A 167 -10.04 -12.40 -12.70
CA PHE A 167 -10.89 -11.71 -11.75
C PHE A 167 -10.07 -10.94 -10.73
N PHE A 168 -8.94 -11.50 -10.28
CA PHE A 168 -7.99 -10.81 -9.44
C PHE A 168 -7.52 -9.51 -10.11
N TYR A 169 -6.92 -9.56 -11.30
CA TYR A 169 -6.42 -8.34 -11.97
C TYR A 169 -7.50 -7.28 -12.22
N VAL A 170 -8.69 -7.69 -12.67
CA VAL A 170 -9.83 -6.78 -12.86
C VAL A 170 -10.22 -6.10 -11.55
N SER A 171 -10.25 -6.86 -10.44
CA SER A 171 -10.56 -6.33 -9.11
C SER A 171 -9.47 -5.38 -8.61
N GLN A 172 -8.20 -5.67 -8.89
CA GLN A 172 -7.07 -4.81 -8.52
C GLN A 172 -7.11 -3.48 -9.29
N LEU A 173 -7.39 -3.52 -10.59
CA LEU A 173 -7.59 -2.30 -11.40
C LEU A 173 -8.77 -1.47 -10.89
N ALA A 174 -9.89 -2.13 -10.62
CA ALA A 174 -11.09 -1.49 -10.08
C ALA A 174 -10.81 -0.80 -8.73
N TYR A 175 -10.09 -1.46 -7.83
CA TYR A 175 -9.69 -0.87 -6.56
C TYR A 175 -8.79 0.35 -6.77
N TRP A 176 -7.72 0.27 -7.55
CA TRP A 176 -6.85 1.45 -7.70
C TRP A 176 -7.52 2.60 -8.46
N LEU A 177 -8.53 2.33 -9.30
CA LEU A 177 -9.38 3.35 -9.90
C LEU A 177 -10.35 3.98 -8.90
N HIS A 178 -10.89 3.21 -7.94
CA HIS A 178 -11.80 3.73 -6.91
C HIS A 178 -11.14 4.83 -6.07
N ALA A 179 -9.82 4.76 -5.91
CA ALA A 179 -9.06 5.72 -5.14
C ALA A 179 -9.15 7.15 -5.70
N PHE A 180 -9.38 7.34 -7.00
CA PHE A 180 -9.47 8.66 -7.62
C PHE A 180 -10.74 9.43 -7.21
N PRO A 181 -11.96 8.89 -7.37
CA PRO A 181 -13.16 9.46 -6.77
C PRO A 181 -13.06 9.62 -5.25
N GLU A 182 -12.41 8.67 -4.57
CA GLU A 182 -12.28 8.71 -3.11
C GLU A 182 -11.47 9.91 -2.61
N LEU A 183 -10.41 10.33 -3.33
CA LEU A 183 -9.68 11.58 -3.03
C LEU A 183 -10.60 12.80 -3.00
N TYR A 184 -11.58 12.81 -3.90
CA TYR A 184 -12.58 13.87 -3.97
C TYR A 184 -13.57 13.76 -2.80
N PHE A 185 -14.04 12.56 -2.47
CA PHE A 185 -14.97 12.34 -1.35
C PHE A 185 -14.35 12.66 0.02
N GLN A 186 -13.07 12.34 0.21
CA GLN A 186 -12.32 12.59 1.45
C GLN A 186 -11.87 14.05 1.63
N LYS A 187 -12.05 14.92 0.62
CA LYS A 187 -11.56 16.31 0.64
C LYS A 187 -10.08 16.41 1.00
N THR A 188 -9.25 15.58 0.38
CA THR A 188 -7.80 15.62 0.56
C THR A 188 -7.26 17.03 0.36
N LYS A 189 -6.31 17.43 1.20
CA LYS A 189 -5.64 18.73 1.06
C LYS A 189 -5.02 18.83 -0.33
N LYS A 190 -5.21 19.97 -1.01
CA LYS A 190 -4.69 20.22 -2.36
C LYS A 190 -3.17 19.97 -2.51
N GLN A 191 -2.41 20.11 -1.42
CA GLN A 191 -0.96 19.86 -1.39
C GLN A 191 -0.60 18.37 -1.48
N ASP A 192 -1.45 17.48 -0.96
CA ASP A 192 -1.18 16.04 -0.88
C ASP A 192 -1.72 15.27 -2.11
N VAL A 193 -2.70 15.85 -2.82
CA VAL A 193 -3.31 15.30 -4.05
C VAL A 193 -2.29 14.86 -5.10
N PRO A 194 -1.31 15.69 -5.55
CA PRO A 194 -0.40 15.27 -6.61
C PRO A 194 0.43 14.03 -6.23
N ARG A 195 0.85 13.95 -4.96
CA ARG A 195 1.63 12.81 -4.45
C ARG A 195 0.78 11.53 -4.45
N GLN A 196 -0.47 11.60 -4.00
CA GLN A 196 -1.38 10.45 -4.00
C GLN A 196 -1.75 10.01 -5.41
N LEU A 197 -1.97 10.95 -6.34
CA LEU A 197 -2.23 10.62 -7.76
C LEU A 197 -1.07 9.87 -8.40
N ILE A 198 0.18 10.30 -8.15
CA ILE A 198 1.37 9.57 -8.65
C ILE A 198 1.39 8.16 -8.05
N TYR A 199 1.14 8.03 -6.75
CA TYR A 199 1.14 6.74 -6.07
C TYR A 199 0.08 5.77 -6.61
N PHE A 200 -1.17 6.19 -6.79
CA PHE A 200 -2.24 5.37 -7.38
C PHE A 200 -1.98 5.10 -8.87
N GLY A 201 -1.49 6.09 -9.61
CA GLY A 201 -1.13 5.96 -11.02
C GLY A 201 -0.02 4.93 -11.23
N LEU A 202 0.99 4.88 -10.35
CA LEU A 202 2.03 3.86 -10.37
C LEU A 202 1.47 2.45 -10.15
N HIS A 203 0.52 2.28 -9.22
CA HIS A 203 -0.12 0.99 -9.01
C HIS A 203 -0.93 0.56 -10.25
N LEU A 204 -1.77 1.45 -10.78
CA LEU A 204 -2.51 1.18 -12.01
C LEU A 204 -1.59 0.83 -13.17
N PHE A 205 -0.49 1.56 -13.35
CA PHE A 205 0.46 1.31 -14.42
C PHE A 205 1.05 -0.10 -14.34
N HIS A 206 1.49 -0.56 -13.16
CA HIS A 206 2.08 -1.89 -13.03
C HIS A 206 1.04 -3.01 -13.09
N VAL A 207 -0.14 -2.83 -12.49
CA VAL A 207 -1.24 -3.81 -12.58
C VAL A 207 -1.74 -3.94 -14.01
N ALA A 208 -1.97 -2.82 -14.71
CA ALA A 208 -2.38 -2.81 -16.11
C ALA A 208 -1.28 -3.36 -17.03
N GLY A 209 -0.02 -3.00 -16.77
CA GLY A 209 1.14 -3.53 -17.51
C GLY A 209 1.24 -5.05 -17.38
N ALA A 210 1.09 -5.58 -16.16
CA ALA A 210 1.08 -7.02 -15.93
C ALA A 210 -0.07 -7.73 -16.65
N TYR A 211 -1.27 -7.12 -16.61
CA TYR A 211 -2.49 -7.64 -17.23
C TYR A 211 -2.44 -7.63 -18.78
N LEU A 212 -2.09 -6.49 -19.38
CA LEU A 212 -2.12 -6.30 -20.84
C LEU A 212 -0.94 -6.98 -21.55
N LEU A 213 0.19 -7.13 -20.87
CA LEU A 213 1.37 -7.79 -21.44
C LEU A 213 1.42 -9.29 -21.14
N TYR A 214 0.36 -9.87 -20.55
CA TYR A 214 0.30 -11.28 -20.17
C TYR A 214 1.45 -11.73 -19.25
N LEU A 215 1.94 -10.84 -18.39
CA LEU A 215 2.90 -11.18 -17.34
C LEU A 215 2.16 -11.78 -16.13
N ASN A 216 1.19 -12.67 -16.36
CA ASN A 216 0.15 -13.00 -15.38
C ASN A 216 0.72 -13.60 -14.08
N HIS A 217 1.46 -14.70 -14.18
CA HIS A 217 2.05 -15.38 -13.01
C HIS A 217 3.13 -14.52 -12.35
N LEU A 218 3.94 -13.87 -13.18
CA LEU A 218 5.05 -13.05 -12.72
C LEU A 218 4.58 -11.78 -11.99
N GLY A 219 3.65 -11.06 -12.59
CA GLY A 219 2.97 -9.93 -11.99
C GLY A 219 2.26 -10.33 -10.71
N LEU A 220 1.62 -11.51 -10.65
CA LEU A 220 0.95 -11.99 -9.44
C LEU A 220 1.95 -12.21 -8.30
N VAL A 221 3.08 -12.89 -8.55
CA VAL A 221 4.14 -13.09 -7.55
C VAL A 221 4.67 -11.76 -7.03
N LEU A 222 5.02 -10.85 -7.94
CA LEU A 222 5.53 -9.53 -7.58
C LEU A 222 4.51 -8.70 -6.79
N MET A 223 3.24 -8.74 -7.19
CA MET A 223 2.16 -8.06 -6.47
C MET A 223 1.92 -8.64 -5.09
N VAL A 224 1.88 -9.97 -4.93
CA VAL A 224 1.67 -10.62 -3.63
C VAL A 224 2.81 -10.26 -2.67
N LEU A 225 4.07 -10.35 -3.11
CA LEU A 225 5.22 -9.95 -2.30
C LEU A 225 5.16 -8.47 -1.92
N HIS A 226 4.85 -7.61 -2.89
CA HIS A 226 4.70 -6.18 -2.66
C HIS A 226 3.60 -5.87 -1.64
N TYR A 227 2.40 -6.39 -1.84
CA TYR A 227 1.25 -6.20 -0.96
C TYR A 227 1.48 -6.74 0.44
N PHE A 228 2.20 -7.86 0.57
CA PHE A 228 2.57 -8.38 1.88
C PHE A 228 3.47 -7.39 2.63
N VAL A 229 4.49 -6.82 1.98
CA VAL A 229 5.37 -5.84 2.62
C VAL A 229 4.64 -4.53 2.94
N GLU A 230 3.75 -4.05 2.06
CA GLU A 230 2.90 -2.88 2.35
C GLU A 230 1.94 -3.14 3.52
N LEU A 231 1.33 -4.33 3.60
CA LEU A 231 0.48 -4.74 4.71
C LEU A 231 1.25 -4.65 6.03
N LEU A 232 2.46 -5.21 6.10
CA LEU A 232 3.27 -5.14 7.32
C LEU A 232 3.60 -3.69 7.70
N SER A 233 3.88 -2.83 6.72
CA SER A 233 4.12 -1.40 6.95
C SER A 233 2.89 -0.70 7.54
N HIS A 234 1.71 -0.89 6.93
CA HIS A 234 0.48 -0.27 7.41
C HIS A 234 0.03 -0.83 8.77
N MET A 235 0.22 -2.12 9.00
CA MET A 235 -0.03 -2.72 10.32
C MET A 235 0.90 -2.16 11.38
N CYS A 236 2.19 -1.97 11.07
CA CYS A 236 3.13 -1.33 11.98
C CYS A 236 2.69 0.09 12.33
N ASP A 237 2.30 0.89 11.33
CA ASP A 237 1.79 2.25 11.54
C ASP A 237 0.52 2.26 12.41
N LEU A 238 -0.41 1.33 12.18
CA LEU A 238 -1.63 1.20 12.98
C LEU A 238 -1.33 0.85 14.44
N PHE A 239 -0.42 -0.09 14.70
CA PHE A 239 0.00 -0.44 16.06
C PHE A 239 0.72 0.70 16.76
N TYR A 240 1.64 1.38 16.06
CA TYR A 240 2.33 2.55 16.60
C TYR A 240 1.36 3.70 16.92
N MET A 241 0.35 3.91 16.08
CA MET A 241 -0.71 4.88 16.38
C MET A 241 -1.58 4.45 17.56
N SER A 242 -1.78 3.15 17.80
CA SER A 242 -2.58 2.67 18.93
C SER A 242 -1.88 2.82 20.27
N ASP A 243 -0.58 2.53 20.36
CA ASP A 243 0.14 2.54 21.63
C ASP A 243 1.60 3.02 21.45
N GLU A 244 1.92 4.14 22.10
CA GLU A 244 3.25 4.78 22.05
C GLU A 244 4.32 3.95 22.78
N LYS A 245 3.95 2.96 23.60
CA LYS A 245 4.90 2.12 24.35
C LYS A 245 5.67 1.11 23.48
N TYR A 246 5.36 1.02 22.19
CA TYR A 246 5.96 0.04 21.26
C TYR A 246 7.21 0.54 20.52
N GLU A 247 7.94 1.52 21.04
CA GLU A 247 9.14 2.08 20.37
C GLU A 247 10.20 1.02 20.00
N LYS A 248 10.44 0.01 20.86
CA LYS A 248 11.39 -1.07 20.54
C LYS A 248 10.89 -2.00 19.42
N GLY A 249 9.57 -2.22 19.34
CA GLY A 249 8.96 -3.02 18.28
C GLY A 249 9.13 -2.36 16.91
N PHE A 250 9.05 -1.03 16.87
CA PHE A 250 9.19 -0.24 15.63
C PHE A 250 10.55 -0.46 14.93
N SER A 251 11.64 -0.60 15.68
CA SER A 251 12.97 -0.89 15.12
C SER A 251 13.05 -2.27 14.46
N LEU A 252 12.44 -3.30 15.08
CA LEU A 252 12.37 -4.64 14.50
C LEU A 252 11.52 -4.66 13.23
N TRP A 253 10.36 -3.99 13.24
CA TRP A 253 9.50 -3.86 12.06
C TRP A 253 10.21 -3.15 10.90
N ALA A 254 10.99 -2.11 11.18
CA ALA A 254 11.79 -1.44 10.16
C ALA A 254 12.77 -2.39 9.47
N ILE A 255 13.46 -3.26 10.22
CA ILE A 255 14.38 -4.25 9.66
C ILE A 255 13.61 -5.25 8.77
N VAL A 256 12.49 -5.78 9.25
CA VAL A 256 11.65 -6.72 8.49
C VAL A 256 11.17 -6.10 7.18
N ILE A 257 10.73 -4.84 7.21
CA ILE A 257 10.26 -4.12 6.02
C ILE A 257 11.42 -3.94 5.03
N VAL A 258 12.61 -3.53 5.48
CA VAL A 258 13.78 -3.38 4.60
C VAL A 258 14.18 -4.70 3.96
N LEU A 259 14.21 -5.80 4.74
CA LEU A 259 14.48 -7.14 4.20
C LEU A 259 13.43 -7.57 3.18
N GLY A 260 12.15 -7.32 3.45
CA GLY A 260 11.06 -7.59 2.51
C GLY A 260 11.21 -6.82 1.19
N ARG A 261 11.59 -5.54 1.25
CA ARG A 261 11.86 -4.72 0.06
C ARG A 261 13.05 -5.21 -0.74
N LEU A 262 14.14 -5.61 -0.07
CA LEU A 262 15.30 -6.21 -0.72
C LEU A 262 14.93 -7.54 -1.41
N LEU A 263 14.10 -8.37 -0.78
CA LEU A 263 13.61 -9.60 -1.39
C LEU A 263 12.82 -9.31 -2.66
N ILE A 264 11.89 -8.35 -2.62
CA ILE A 264 11.10 -7.95 -3.79
C ILE A 264 12.03 -7.44 -4.92
N LEU A 265 13.04 -6.64 -4.58
CA LEU A 265 14.01 -6.13 -5.55
C LEU A 265 14.82 -7.26 -6.19
N ILE A 266 15.31 -8.22 -5.40
CA ILE A 266 16.02 -9.40 -5.91
C ILE A 266 15.14 -10.19 -6.87
N VAL A 267 13.90 -10.50 -6.47
CA VAL A 267 12.95 -11.24 -7.32
C VAL A 267 12.66 -10.47 -8.61
N SER A 268 12.53 -9.15 -8.55
CA SER A 268 12.28 -8.30 -9.74
C SER A 268 13.48 -8.23 -10.69
N VAL A 269 14.71 -8.17 -10.17
CA VAL A 269 15.94 -8.19 -10.99
C VAL A 269 16.12 -9.55 -11.65
N LEU A 270 15.99 -10.64 -10.88
CA LEU A 270 16.02 -12.01 -11.41
C LEU A 270 14.99 -12.19 -12.50
N THR A 271 13.81 -11.61 -12.28
CA THR A 271 12.71 -11.64 -13.22
C THR A 271 13.06 -11.01 -14.57
N VAL A 272 13.64 -9.80 -14.56
CA VAL A 272 14.09 -9.13 -15.78
C VAL A 272 15.19 -9.94 -16.46
N GLY A 273 16.16 -10.45 -15.68
CA GLY A 273 17.30 -11.21 -16.20
C GLY A 273 16.89 -12.52 -16.88
N PHE A 274 16.03 -13.31 -16.25
CA PHE A 274 15.53 -14.56 -16.84
C PHE A 274 14.62 -14.31 -18.04
N HIS A 275 13.82 -13.24 -18.02
CA HIS A 275 13.00 -12.89 -19.18
C HIS A 275 13.85 -12.50 -20.39
N LEU A 276 14.95 -11.77 -20.16
CA LEU A 276 15.90 -11.39 -21.21
C LEU A 276 16.64 -12.63 -21.76
N ALA A 277 17.18 -13.48 -20.89
CA ALA A 277 17.89 -14.70 -21.29
C ALA A 277 16.98 -15.70 -22.02
N GLY A 278 15.70 -15.79 -21.61
CA GLY A 278 14.70 -16.60 -22.31
C GLY A 278 14.39 -16.09 -23.72
N SER A 279 14.48 -14.77 -23.94
CA SER A 279 14.21 -14.16 -25.24
C SER A 279 15.31 -14.40 -26.28
N GLU A 280 16.58 -14.52 -25.87
CA GLU A 280 17.69 -14.84 -26.77
C GLU A 280 17.63 -16.28 -27.29
N THR A 281 17.02 -17.19 -26.52
CA THR A 281 16.91 -18.61 -26.87
C THR A 281 15.75 -18.90 -27.86
N GLN A 282 14.79 -17.98 -28.02
CA GLN A 282 13.71 -18.09 -29.01
C GLN A 282 14.18 -17.57 -30.38
N LYS A 283 14.38 -18.50 -31.33
CA LYS A 283 14.84 -18.28 -32.71
C LYS A 283 14.17 -17.10 -33.47
N PRO A 284 14.86 -16.55 -34.50
CA PRO A 284 14.53 -15.28 -35.14
C PRO A 284 13.32 -15.25 -36.10
N ASP A 285 12.42 -16.23 -36.07
CA ASP A 285 11.23 -16.26 -36.95
C ASP A 285 10.01 -15.50 -36.36
N ILE A 286 10.11 -14.99 -35.13
CA ILE A 286 9.07 -14.19 -34.43
C ILE A 286 9.43 -12.67 -34.44
N ILE A 287 10.44 -12.26 -35.21
CA ILE A 287 11.10 -10.95 -35.02
C ILE A 287 10.36 -9.76 -35.66
N ALA A 288 9.55 -9.92 -36.70
CA ALA A 288 8.98 -8.75 -37.39
C ALA A 288 7.76 -8.11 -36.71
N GLY A 289 7.01 -8.84 -35.86
CA GLY A 289 5.76 -8.35 -35.26
C GLY A 289 5.75 -8.16 -33.73
N ASN A 290 6.69 -8.77 -33.00
CA ASN A 290 6.61 -8.92 -31.53
C ASN A 290 7.67 -8.13 -30.74
N PHE A 291 8.59 -7.44 -31.41
CA PHE A 291 9.65 -6.66 -30.74
C PHE A 291 9.07 -5.57 -29.84
N ASN A 292 8.01 -4.87 -30.27
CA ASN A 292 7.36 -3.83 -29.48
C ASN A 292 6.75 -4.36 -28.18
N VAL A 293 6.20 -5.58 -28.20
CA VAL A 293 5.58 -6.20 -27.02
C VAL A 293 6.65 -6.71 -26.06
N LEU A 294 7.74 -7.31 -26.57
CA LEU A 294 8.87 -7.69 -25.75
C LEU A 294 9.54 -6.47 -25.09
N ALA A 295 9.75 -5.40 -25.87
CA ALA A 295 10.26 -4.14 -25.37
C ALA A 295 9.34 -3.55 -24.29
N ALA A 296 8.01 -3.59 -24.49
CA ALA A 296 7.05 -3.16 -23.49
C ALA A 296 7.11 -4.00 -22.20
N LYS A 297 7.28 -5.32 -22.29
CA LYS A 297 7.46 -6.21 -21.12
C LYS A 297 8.71 -5.84 -20.33
N ILE A 298 9.83 -5.69 -21.03
CA ILE A 298 11.10 -5.29 -20.41
C ILE A 298 10.96 -3.89 -19.79
N ALA A 299 10.30 -2.95 -20.47
CA ALA A 299 10.06 -1.60 -19.96
C ALA A 299 9.27 -1.64 -18.64
N VAL A 300 8.14 -2.35 -18.57
CA VAL A 300 7.31 -2.44 -17.35
C VAL A 300 8.05 -3.14 -16.19
N LEU A 301 8.80 -4.21 -16.48
CA LEU A 301 9.58 -4.90 -15.46
C LEU A 301 10.76 -4.04 -14.97
N SER A 302 11.42 -3.33 -15.88
CA SER A 302 12.53 -2.42 -15.55
C SER A 302 12.06 -1.23 -14.72
N SER A 303 10.92 -0.62 -15.04
CA SER A 303 10.35 0.49 -14.26
C SER A 303 9.98 0.03 -12.85
N SER A 304 9.42 -1.18 -12.72
CA SER A 304 9.13 -1.79 -11.42
C SER A 304 10.41 -1.92 -10.58
N CYS A 305 11.48 -2.45 -11.18
CA CYS A 305 12.77 -2.59 -10.52
C CYS A 305 13.35 -1.23 -10.10
N THR A 306 13.30 -0.21 -10.97
CA THR A 306 13.81 1.14 -10.65
C THR A 306 13.04 1.76 -9.48
N ILE A 307 11.71 1.65 -9.48
CA ILE A 307 10.87 2.19 -8.40
C ILE A 307 11.14 1.47 -7.08
N GLN A 308 11.25 0.14 -7.11
CA GLN A 308 11.59 -0.63 -5.92
C GLN A 308 12.98 -0.27 -5.38
N ALA A 309 13.97 -0.13 -6.25
CA ALA A 309 15.31 0.30 -5.86
C ALA A 309 15.29 1.70 -5.22
N PHE A 310 14.56 2.64 -5.82
CA PHE A 310 14.40 4.00 -5.30
C PHE A 310 13.73 4.03 -3.93
N ILE A 311 12.61 3.31 -3.75
CA ILE A 311 11.89 3.24 -2.47
C ILE A 311 12.78 2.59 -1.40
N THR A 312 13.44 1.49 -1.75
CA THR A 312 14.33 0.76 -0.82
C THR A 312 15.52 1.62 -0.41
N TRP A 313 16.13 2.33 -1.35
CA TRP A 313 17.23 3.27 -1.08
C TRP A 313 16.80 4.38 -0.11
N ASN A 314 15.64 5.00 -0.35
CA ASN A 314 15.11 6.03 0.53
C ASN A 314 14.83 5.50 1.94
N LEU A 315 14.22 4.32 2.05
CA LEU A 315 13.96 3.68 3.34
C LEU A 315 15.25 3.38 4.09
N ILE A 316 16.24 2.76 3.42
CA ILE A 316 17.55 2.48 4.03
C ILE A 316 18.21 3.78 4.51
N THR A 317 18.21 4.83 3.68
CA THR A 317 18.81 6.12 4.02
C THR A 317 18.17 6.72 5.29
N VAL A 318 16.84 6.70 5.39
CA VAL A 318 16.11 7.21 6.56
C VAL A 318 16.40 6.37 7.80
N GLN A 319 16.46 5.04 7.69
CA GLN A 319 16.78 4.19 8.84
C GLN A 319 18.24 4.35 9.29
N LEU A 320 19.18 4.48 8.35
CA LEU A 320 20.58 4.77 8.67
C LEU A 320 20.75 6.13 9.36
N GLN A 321 20.00 7.15 8.94
CA GLN A 321 19.98 8.45 9.62
C GLN A 321 19.46 8.32 11.05
N ARG A 322 18.33 7.63 11.27
CA ARG A 322 17.78 7.40 12.61
C ARG A 322 18.72 6.63 13.52
N TRP A 323 19.36 5.57 13.00
CA TRP A 323 20.35 4.80 13.75
C TRP A 323 21.58 5.65 14.09
N ARG A 324 22.03 6.50 13.17
CA ARG A 324 23.12 7.46 13.43
C ARG A 324 22.74 8.42 14.55
N GLU A 325 21.55 9.00 14.50
CA GLU A 325 21.05 9.89 15.55
C GLU A 325 21.00 9.19 16.91
N GLN A 326 20.42 7.98 16.98
CA GLN A 326 20.36 7.17 18.20
C GLN A 326 21.74 6.82 18.76
N SER A 327 22.68 6.40 17.89
CA SER A 327 24.06 6.10 18.31
C SER A 327 24.83 7.35 18.78
N THR A 328 24.45 8.53 18.29
CA THR A 328 25.05 9.81 18.73
C THR A 328 24.51 10.23 20.11
N PHE A 329 23.26 9.90 20.44
CA PHE A 329 22.68 10.09 21.77
C PHE A 329 23.15 9.05 22.79
N GLU A 330 23.48 7.82 22.36
CA GLU A 330 24.05 6.77 23.23
C GLU A 330 25.57 6.83 23.38
N ALA A 331 26.28 7.67 22.62
CA ALA A 331 27.68 7.94 22.89
C ALA A 331 27.80 8.53 24.30
N PRO A 332 28.45 7.85 25.27
CA PRO A 332 28.69 8.44 26.57
C PRO A 332 29.43 9.73 26.31
N CYS A 333 28.96 10.84 26.88
CA CYS A 333 29.76 12.04 27.00
C CYS A 333 31.05 11.61 27.69
N VAL A 334 32.10 11.31 26.90
CA VAL A 334 33.41 10.97 27.41
C VAL A 334 33.79 12.19 28.21
N LYS A 335 33.67 12.04 29.53
CA LYS A 335 34.07 13.03 30.50
C LYS A 335 35.47 13.45 30.04
N LYS A 336 35.60 14.66 29.50
CA LYS A 336 36.87 15.38 29.52
C LYS A 336 37.19 15.48 31.00
N LYS A 337 37.92 14.48 31.50
CA LYS A 337 38.51 14.46 32.83
C LYS A 337 39.50 15.60 32.77
N ARG A 338 39.06 16.80 33.15
CA ARG A 338 39.94 17.93 33.40
C ARG A 338 40.72 17.54 34.63
N THR A 339 41.85 16.87 34.42
CA THR A 339 42.87 16.62 35.43
C THR A 339 43.53 17.96 35.74
N THR A 340 42.90 18.76 36.60
CA THR A 340 43.65 19.66 37.46
C THR A 340 44.33 18.79 38.51
N THR A 341 45.67 18.72 38.49
CA THR A 341 46.58 19.05 39.62
C THR A 341 47.97 18.42 39.40
N LYS A 342 48.99 19.25 39.14
CA LYS A 342 50.29 19.27 39.87
C LYS A 342 51.22 20.34 39.28
N GLY A 343 51.09 21.57 39.77
CA GLY A 343 52.17 22.54 39.79
C GLY A 343 52.76 22.54 41.19
N LYS A 344 54.05 22.20 41.33
CA LYS A 344 54.80 22.16 42.58
C LYS A 344 55.77 23.35 42.59
N SER A 345 55.57 24.33 43.48
CA SER A 345 56.54 25.37 43.88
C SER A 345 55.85 26.25 44.94
N SER A 346 56.13 26.12 46.24
CA SER A 346 57.24 26.72 47.01
C SER A 346 56.83 28.00 47.76
N ARG A 347 56.87 27.89 49.10
CA ARG A 347 57.28 28.90 50.10
C ARG A 347 56.36 30.09 50.47
N LYS A 348 56.10 30.14 51.80
CA LYS A 348 56.38 31.26 52.75
C LYS A 348 55.20 32.10 53.30
N GLY A 349 55.17 32.26 54.64
CA GLY A 349 54.59 33.38 55.41
C GLY A 349 53.16 33.13 55.93
N THR A 350 52.88 32.89 57.22
CA THR A 350 52.96 33.74 58.45
C THR A 350 51.68 34.56 58.71
N GLU A 351 51.00 34.19 59.81
CA GLU A 351 50.23 35.00 60.78
C GLU A 351 48.86 35.69 60.48
N ASN A 352 47.93 35.39 61.41
CA ASN A 352 47.01 36.26 62.19
C ASN A 352 45.66 36.80 61.63
N GLY A 353 44.65 36.77 62.53
CA GLY A 353 43.39 37.53 62.53
C GLY A 353 42.14 36.69 62.21
N VAL A 354 41.32 36.16 63.14
CA VAL A 354 40.47 36.75 64.22
C VAL A 354 39.17 37.40 63.70
N GLU A 355 38.06 37.03 64.38
CA GLU A 355 36.66 37.55 64.41
C GLU A 355 35.66 36.98 63.38
N THR A 356 34.70 36.11 63.71
CA THR A 356 33.46 36.23 64.54
C THR A 356 32.51 37.37 64.19
N SER A 357 31.31 37.06 63.69
CA SER A 357 30.06 37.35 64.42
C SER A 357 28.84 36.66 63.80
N ASN A 358 28.06 36.00 64.67
CA ASN A 358 26.71 35.47 64.47
C ASN A 358 25.65 36.57 64.29
N ARG A 359 24.51 36.25 63.64
CA ARG A 359 23.08 36.50 64.08
C ARG A 359 22.12 36.13 62.92
N ALA A 360 21.44 34.99 62.94
CA ALA A 360 20.17 34.64 63.59
C ALA A 360 18.87 35.23 62.96
N ASP A 361 18.12 34.34 62.30
CA ASP A 361 16.66 34.05 62.39
C ASP A 361 15.52 35.04 62.06
N SER A 362 14.75 34.68 61.00
CA SER A 362 13.26 34.45 60.91
C SER A 362 12.24 35.60 61.17
N PRO A 363 10.90 35.47 60.88
CA PRO A 363 10.15 34.91 59.73
C PRO A 363 8.89 35.74 59.28
N ARG A 364 8.24 35.27 58.18
CA ARG A 364 6.77 35.24 57.82
C ARG A 364 5.84 36.49 57.87
N ASN A 365 5.08 36.70 56.77
CA ASN A 365 3.61 36.96 56.69
C ASN A 365 3.19 37.00 55.18
N LYS A 366 2.23 36.23 54.62
CA LYS A 366 0.73 36.30 54.64
C LYS A 366 0.20 37.76 54.50
N LYS A 367 -0.79 38.15 53.68
CA LYS A 367 -1.88 37.48 52.92
C LYS A 367 -2.64 38.56 52.08
N GLU A 368 -3.52 38.12 51.16
CA GLU A 368 -4.69 38.83 50.53
C GLU A 368 -4.37 39.91 49.47
N LYS A 369 -5.01 39.95 48.29
CA LYS A 369 -6.40 39.65 47.94
C LYS A 369 -6.52 39.06 46.53
#